data_AF-W7MBY7-F1
#
_entry.id   AF-W7MBY7-F1
#
_cell.length_a   1.000
_cell.length_b   1.000
_cell.length_c   1.000
_cell.angle_alpha   90.00
_cell.angle_beta   90.00
_cell.angle_gamma   90.00
#
_symmetry.space_group_name_H-M   'P 1'
#
loop_
_entity.id
_entity.type
_entity.pdbx_description
1 polymer ?
#
loop_
_entity_poly.entity_id
_entity_poly.type
_entity_poly.pdbx_seq_one_letter_code
_entity_poly.pdbx_strand_id
1 'polypeptide(L)'
;MDSRGPGYDPQPCDDECVYGWNGRNGFKPQCEHWPGDDPEKCLIGAMAWLLSCKQAYREGIHVLYATNTFHTASKSMIMNMHDFFQQQRLNSITSVEIIWECAPWILPDIEDHSRFVPPLSDMESFRQFLKAIPNIFPNIKKLYVSLQGDMIPKSYGQLRDTDKYSTKERILLVERNIILKVDQMVPYLKPHVDFSIAYPTSTYAVQRSLALRQGWTVKQRHETGEVERHWRPLAKCKPRTGYWVCLGDKDVRRKRARGIIGHKHMPARVSEKKYHVFFRS
;
A
#
# COMPACT_ATOMS: atom_id res chain seq x y z
N MET A 1 -6.59 29.89 -18.87
CA MET A 1 -6.92 31.30 -19.14
C MET A 1 -5.73 31.89 -19.87
N ASP A 2 -5.88 32.09 -21.18
CA ASP A 2 -4.92 32.79 -22.01
C ASP A 2 -5.01 34.29 -21.67
N SER A 3 -3.89 34.93 -21.37
CA SER A 3 -3.80 36.33 -20.92
C SER A 3 -3.83 37.34 -22.07
N ARG A 4 -4.12 36.91 -23.30
CA ARG A 4 -4.11 37.75 -24.50
C ARG A 4 -5.55 38.00 -24.93
N GLY A 5 -5.97 39.27 -24.93
CA GLY A 5 -7.35 39.69 -25.13
C GLY A 5 -7.98 39.28 -26.49
N PRO A 6 -9.29 39.51 -26.67
CA PRO A 6 -10.02 39.07 -27.85
C PRO A 6 -9.51 39.74 -29.13
N GLY A 7 -9.10 38.93 -30.12
CA GLY A 7 -8.62 39.40 -31.43
C GLY A 7 -7.18 39.02 -31.79
N TYR A 8 -6.47 38.27 -30.94
CA TYR A 8 -5.19 37.68 -31.31
C TYR A 8 -5.41 36.27 -31.88
N ASP A 9 -5.36 36.13 -33.21
CA ASP A 9 -5.20 34.81 -33.82
C ASP A 9 -3.89 34.20 -33.32
N PRO A 10 -3.84 32.92 -32.92
CA PRO A 10 -2.60 32.29 -32.51
C PRO A 10 -1.63 32.30 -33.70
N GLN A 11 -0.61 33.15 -33.64
CA GLN A 11 0.53 33.03 -34.56
C GLN A 11 1.18 31.65 -34.30
N PRO A 12 1.46 30.86 -35.35
CA PRO A 12 2.07 29.55 -35.18
C PRO A 12 3.41 29.71 -34.47
N CYS A 13 3.72 28.80 -33.53
CA CYS A 13 5.09 28.69 -33.03
C CYS A 13 5.99 28.40 -34.23
N ASP A 14 7.11 29.12 -34.37
CA ASP A 14 8.10 28.85 -35.42
C ASP A 14 8.63 27.43 -35.26
N ASP A 15 8.14 26.52 -36.10
CA ASP A 15 8.65 25.15 -36.22
C ASP A 15 9.85 25.16 -37.18
N GLU A 16 10.94 25.81 -36.76
CA GLU A 16 12.19 25.88 -37.53
C GLU A 16 12.78 24.48 -37.84
N CYS A 17 12.22 23.42 -37.21
CA CYS A 17 12.49 22.03 -37.54
C CYS A 17 12.08 21.68 -38.99
N VAL A 18 11.03 22.31 -39.54
CA VAL A 18 10.61 22.19 -40.96
C VAL A 18 11.76 22.55 -41.92
N TYR A 19 12.64 23.45 -41.51
CA TYR A 19 13.78 23.90 -42.31
C TYR A 19 15.10 23.21 -41.92
N GLY A 20 15.07 22.13 -41.13
CA GLY A 20 16.27 21.40 -40.67
C GLY A 20 17.20 22.25 -39.78
N TRP A 21 16.67 23.31 -39.17
CA TRP A 21 17.43 24.33 -38.48
C TRP A 21 17.49 24.04 -36.97
N ASN A 22 18.69 24.00 -36.38
CA ASN A 22 18.89 23.75 -34.94
C ASN A 22 19.54 24.94 -34.22
N GLY A 23 19.34 26.16 -34.72
CA GLY A 23 19.94 27.38 -34.21
C GLY A 23 21.32 27.65 -34.84
N ARG A 24 22.29 28.13 -34.02
CA ARG A 24 23.53 28.80 -34.48
C ARG A 24 24.49 27.98 -35.36
N ASN A 25 24.26 26.69 -35.58
CA ASN A 25 25.22 25.79 -36.23
C ASN A 25 24.78 25.25 -37.61
N GLY A 26 23.73 25.81 -38.22
CA GLY A 26 23.32 25.48 -39.59
C GLY A 26 22.62 24.13 -39.75
N PHE A 27 22.20 23.85 -40.99
CA PHE A 27 21.39 22.68 -41.41
C PHE A 27 22.08 21.36 -41.02
N LYS A 28 21.41 20.51 -40.23
CA LYS A 28 21.88 19.13 -39.97
C LYS A 28 20.84 18.08 -40.40
N PRO A 29 21.27 16.98 -41.05
CA PRO A 29 20.45 16.00 -41.78
C PRO A 29 19.70 15.00 -40.89
N GLN A 30 19.31 15.39 -39.67
CA GLN A 30 18.57 14.47 -38.79
C GLN A 30 17.20 14.15 -39.41
N CYS A 31 16.61 15.09 -40.16
CA CYS A 31 15.40 14.88 -40.95
C CYS A 31 15.55 13.82 -42.08
N GLU A 32 16.76 13.61 -42.63
CA GLU A 32 17.02 12.60 -43.68
C GLU A 32 16.86 11.16 -43.19
N HIS A 33 16.91 10.95 -41.87
CA HIS A 33 16.74 9.62 -41.26
C HIS A 33 15.27 9.21 -41.14
N TRP A 34 14.32 10.15 -41.35
CA TRP A 34 12.88 9.89 -41.23
C TRP A 34 12.27 9.82 -42.64
N PRO A 35 11.52 8.74 -42.95
CA PRO A 35 10.91 8.58 -44.28
C PRO A 35 9.79 9.61 -44.51
N GLY A 36 9.70 10.16 -45.72
CA GLY A 36 8.65 11.11 -46.15
C GLY A 36 9.20 12.34 -46.87
N ASP A 37 8.30 13.17 -47.40
CA ASP A 37 8.62 14.42 -48.10
C ASP A 37 8.43 15.65 -47.19
N ASP A 38 9.26 16.68 -47.39
CA ASP A 38 9.08 17.97 -46.72
C ASP A 38 7.86 18.72 -47.29
N PRO A 39 7.08 19.47 -46.49
CA PRO A 39 7.25 19.76 -45.05
C PRO A 39 6.55 18.75 -44.12
N GLU A 40 5.79 17.79 -44.67
CA GLU A 40 4.95 16.87 -43.91
C GLU A 40 5.76 15.97 -42.96
N LYS A 41 6.98 15.59 -43.34
CA LYS A 41 7.88 14.78 -42.52
C LYS A 41 8.38 15.49 -41.25
N CYS A 42 8.33 16.82 -41.22
CA CYS A 42 8.80 17.65 -40.11
C CYS A 42 7.68 18.02 -39.13
N LEU A 43 6.42 17.91 -39.55
CA LEU A 43 5.27 18.22 -38.71
C LEU A 43 4.88 16.99 -37.88
N ILE A 44 5.16 17.04 -36.57
CA ILE A 44 4.65 16.03 -35.63
C ILE A 44 3.16 16.27 -35.42
N GLY A 45 2.34 15.78 -36.35
CA GLY A 45 0.89 15.82 -36.24
C GLY A 45 0.37 14.96 -35.08
N ALA A 46 -0.91 15.12 -34.75
CA ALA A 46 -1.56 14.35 -33.68
C ALA A 46 -1.36 12.82 -33.84
N MET A 47 -1.27 12.32 -35.08
CA MET A 47 -1.02 10.91 -35.36
C MET A 47 0.35 10.43 -34.87
N ALA A 48 1.42 11.21 -35.04
CA ALA A 48 2.75 10.86 -34.57
C ALA A 48 2.80 10.79 -33.03
N TRP A 49 2.11 11.72 -32.34
CA TRP A 49 1.94 11.66 -30.89
C TRP A 49 1.19 10.40 -30.43
N LEU A 50 0.07 10.07 -31.10
CA LEU A 50 -0.72 8.89 -30.77
C LEU A 50 0.06 7.58 -31.01
N LEU A 51 0.81 7.49 -32.11
CA LEU A 51 1.64 6.33 -32.42
C LEU A 51 2.81 6.20 -31.43
N SER A 52 3.45 7.30 -31.08
CA SER A 52 4.51 7.31 -30.05
C SER A 52 3.97 6.87 -28.69
N CYS A 53 2.80 7.38 -28.28
CA CYS A 53 2.12 6.95 -27.05
C CYS A 53 1.76 5.46 -27.11
N LYS A 54 1.27 4.96 -28.26
CA LYS A 54 0.97 3.54 -28.46
C LYS A 54 2.23 2.68 -28.36
N GLN A 55 3.35 3.11 -28.94
CA GLN A 55 4.62 2.40 -28.87
C GLN A 55 5.17 2.38 -27.44
N ALA A 56 5.23 3.55 -26.79
CA ALA A 56 5.65 3.69 -25.41
C ALA A 56 4.79 2.82 -24.48
N TYR A 57 3.49 2.73 -24.74
CA TYR A 57 2.62 1.80 -24.02
C TYR A 57 3.01 0.34 -24.27
N ARG A 58 3.13 -0.10 -25.52
CA ARG A 58 3.44 -1.51 -25.85
C ARG A 58 4.77 -1.97 -25.28
N GLU A 59 5.79 -1.12 -25.33
CA GLU A 59 7.14 -1.44 -24.86
C GLU A 59 7.28 -1.23 -23.35
N GLY A 60 6.70 -0.15 -22.82
CA GLY A 60 6.88 0.26 -21.44
C GLY A 60 5.97 -0.45 -20.45
N ILE A 61 4.76 -0.87 -20.84
CA ILE A 61 3.75 -1.37 -19.87
C ILE A 61 4.24 -2.60 -19.12
N HIS A 62 4.93 -3.53 -19.78
CA HIS A 62 5.47 -4.71 -19.10
C HIS A 62 6.54 -4.32 -18.08
N VAL A 63 7.45 -3.42 -18.44
CA VAL A 63 8.49 -2.90 -17.54
C VAL A 63 7.84 -2.24 -16.32
N LEU A 64 6.85 -1.35 -16.55
CA LEU A 64 6.14 -0.66 -15.47
C LEU A 64 5.49 -1.64 -14.49
N TYR A 65 4.91 -2.74 -14.97
CA TYR A 65 4.31 -3.76 -14.10
C TYR A 65 5.35 -4.60 -13.36
N ALA A 66 6.48 -4.89 -14.01
CA ALA A 66 7.52 -5.77 -13.46
C ALA A 66 8.45 -5.10 -12.45
N THR A 67 8.75 -3.81 -12.62
CA THR A 67 9.77 -3.10 -11.84
C THR A 67 9.21 -2.22 -10.74
N ASN A 68 7.97 -1.75 -10.85
CA ASN A 68 7.37 -0.88 -9.84
C ASN A 68 6.68 -1.66 -8.73
N THR A 69 6.52 -0.98 -7.59
CA THR A 69 5.64 -1.43 -6.51
C THR A 69 4.22 -0.94 -6.78
N PHE A 70 3.26 -1.86 -6.76
CA PHE A 70 1.84 -1.53 -6.88
C PHE A 70 1.28 -1.19 -5.50
N HIS A 71 0.82 0.04 -5.34
CA HIS A 71 0.20 0.50 -4.10
C HIS A 71 -1.32 0.52 -4.27
N THR A 72 -2.06 -0.09 -3.34
CA THR A 72 -3.52 -0.02 -3.34
C THR A 72 -4.10 -0.04 -1.93
N ALA A 73 -5.16 0.75 -1.73
CA ALA A 73 -6.03 0.69 -0.56
C ALA A 73 -7.45 0.21 -0.93
N SER A 74 -7.70 -0.07 -2.21
CA SER A 74 -9.03 -0.42 -2.72
C SER A 74 -9.31 -1.90 -2.51
N LYS A 75 -10.05 -2.21 -1.45
CA LYS A 75 -10.45 -3.57 -1.10
C LYS A 75 -11.23 -4.25 -2.22
N SER A 76 -12.18 -3.53 -2.83
CA SER A 76 -12.98 -4.05 -3.95
C SER A 76 -12.12 -4.37 -5.17
N MET A 77 -11.11 -3.56 -5.47
CA MET A 77 -10.17 -3.83 -6.56
C MET A 77 -9.31 -5.06 -6.24
N ILE A 78 -8.79 -5.19 -5.02
CA ILE A 78 -7.97 -6.34 -4.60
C ILE A 78 -8.78 -7.63 -4.70
N MET A 79 -10.03 -7.63 -4.21
CA MET A 79 -10.89 -8.81 -4.22
C MET A 79 -11.33 -9.23 -5.63
N ASN A 80 -11.36 -8.29 -6.59
CA ASN A 80 -11.79 -8.53 -7.97
C ASN A 80 -10.67 -8.22 -8.99
N MET A 81 -9.41 -8.44 -8.61
CA MET A 81 -8.26 -8.00 -9.39
C MET A 81 -8.22 -8.61 -10.80
N HIS A 82 -8.74 -9.84 -10.95
CA HIS A 82 -8.83 -10.53 -12.24
C HIS A 82 -9.83 -9.89 -13.21
N ASP A 83 -10.82 -9.14 -12.73
CA ASP A 83 -11.81 -8.45 -13.58
C ASP A 83 -11.25 -7.15 -14.14
N PHE A 84 -10.32 -6.51 -13.41
CA PHE A 84 -9.72 -5.23 -13.81
C PHE A 84 -8.45 -5.39 -14.64
N PHE A 85 -7.71 -6.49 -14.47
CA PHE A 85 -6.41 -6.67 -15.11
C PHE A 85 -6.33 -7.98 -15.90
N GLN A 86 -5.79 -7.87 -17.12
CA GLN A 86 -5.40 -9.04 -17.91
C GLN A 86 -4.39 -9.90 -17.14
N GLN A 87 -4.53 -11.22 -17.23
CA GLN A 87 -3.67 -12.17 -16.52
C GLN A 87 -2.18 -11.96 -16.80
N GLN A 88 -1.81 -11.59 -18.04
CA GLN A 88 -0.42 -11.28 -18.39
C GLN A 88 0.16 -10.14 -17.54
N ARG A 89 -0.66 -9.13 -17.21
CA ARG A 89 -0.24 -8.00 -16.37
C ARG A 89 -0.08 -8.43 -14.91
N LEU A 90 -1.03 -9.20 -14.39
CA LEU A 90 -0.95 -9.75 -13.02
C LEU A 90 0.28 -10.65 -12.84
N ASN A 91 0.62 -11.44 -13.86
CA ASN A 91 1.82 -12.26 -13.89
C ASN A 91 3.11 -11.44 -13.89
N SER A 92 3.05 -10.19 -14.36
CA SER A 92 4.23 -9.31 -14.40
C SER A 92 4.49 -8.65 -13.04
N ILE A 93 3.47 -8.49 -12.19
CA ILE A 93 3.61 -7.80 -10.90
C ILE A 93 4.50 -8.59 -9.94
N THR A 94 5.57 -7.95 -9.46
CA THR A 94 6.53 -8.55 -8.53
C THR A 94 6.56 -7.90 -7.15
N SER A 95 6.01 -6.69 -6.98
CA SER A 95 6.04 -5.94 -5.72
C SER A 95 4.69 -5.26 -5.47
N VAL A 96 4.09 -5.50 -4.30
CA VAL A 96 2.77 -4.94 -3.95
C VAL A 96 2.77 -4.46 -2.50
N GLU A 97 2.22 -3.27 -2.29
CA GLU A 97 1.90 -2.69 -0.99
C GLU A 97 0.39 -2.49 -0.87
N ILE A 98 -0.21 -3.09 0.14
CA ILE A 98 -1.66 -3.05 0.38
C ILE A 98 -1.93 -2.32 1.69
N ILE A 99 -2.84 -1.35 1.66
CA ILE A 99 -3.47 -0.82 2.87
C ILE A 99 -4.83 -1.51 3.03
N TRP A 100 -5.02 -2.21 4.14
CA TRP A 100 -6.28 -2.87 4.47
C TRP A 100 -6.87 -2.27 5.74
N GLU A 101 -7.88 -1.41 5.59
CA GLU A 101 -8.64 -0.90 6.72
C GLU A 101 -9.59 -1.99 7.26
N CYS A 102 -9.46 -2.33 8.54
CA CYS A 102 -10.31 -3.29 9.22
C CYS A 102 -10.96 -2.64 10.44
N ALA A 103 -12.24 -2.92 10.62
CA ALA A 103 -13.02 -2.51 11.78
C ALA A 103 -13.71 -3.75 12.40
N PRO A 104 -12.90 -4.69 12.93
CA PRO A 104 -13.35 -6.05 13.21
C PRO A 104 -14.32 -6.17 14.39
N TRP A 105 -14.48 -5.11 15.17
CA TRP A 105 -15.25 -5.10 16.42
C TRP A 105 -16.47 -4.16 16.38
N ILE A 106 -16.87 -3.69 15.20
CA ILE A 106 -18.11 -2.92 15.09
C ILE A 106 -19.28 -3.89 15.26
N LEU A 107 -20.00 -3.75 16.38
CA LEU A 107 -21.24 -4.49 16.61
C LEU A 107 -22.35 -3.89 15.72
N PRO A 108 -23.17 -4.74 15.07
CA PRO A 108 -24.28 -4.29 14.22
C PRO A 108 -25.37 -3.53 14.99
N ASP A 109 -25.46 -3.70 16.32
CA ASP A 109 -26.59 -3.22 17.13
C ASP A 109 -26.46 -1.79 17.64
N ILE A 110 -25.45 -1.03 17.20
CA ILE A 110 -25.39 0.39 17.52
C ILE A 110 -26.12 1.12 16.40
N GLU A 111 -27.36 1.53 16.66
CA GLU A 111 -28.18 2.51 15.90
C GLU A 111 -27.52 3.90 15.79
N ASP A 112 -26.20 3.96 15.77
CA ASP A 112 -25.44 5.16 15.51
C ASP A 112 -25.35 5.28 13.98
N HIS A 113 -26.43 5.81 13.39
CA HIS A 113 -26.54 6.17 11.97
C HIS A 113 -25.40 7.10 11.48
N SER A 114 -24.51 7.56 12.38
CA SER A 114 -23.30 8.33 12.06
C SER A 114 -22.06 7.49 11.75
N ARG A 115 -22.07 6.16 11.99
CA ARG A 115 -20.92 5.29 11.72
C ARG A 115 -20.95 4.75 10.30
N PHE A 116 -20.28 5.46 9.40
CA PHE A 116 -19.89 4.89 8.13
C PHE A 116 -18.95 3.70 8.39
N VAL A 117 -19.44 2.49 8.16
CA VAL A 117 -18.61 1.28 8.12
C VAL A 117 -18.16 1.13 6.67
N PRO A 118 -16.86 1.31 6.36
CA PRO A 118 -16.40 1.13 5.00
C PRO A 118 -16.69 -0.31 4.55
N PRO A 119 -17.06 -0.55 3.28
CA PRO A 119 -17.29 -1.89 2.79
C PRO A 119 -16.06 -2.78 3.01
N LEU A 120 -16.31 -4.08 3.17
CA LEU A 120 -15.27 -5.09 3.37
C LEU A 120 -14.34 -4.84 4.59
N SER A 121 -14.83 -4.14 5.62
CA SER A 121 -14.04 -3.85 6.84
C SER A 121 -14.21 -4.88 7.94
N ASP A 122 -15.18 -5.78 7.80
CA ASP A 122 -15.50 -6.81 8.78
C ASP A 122 -14.46 -7.94 8.79
N MET A 123 -14.55 -8.80 9.80
CA MET A 123 -13.63 -9.93 9.98
C MET A 123 -13.76 -10.98 8.88
N GLU A 124 -14.94 -11.20 8.29
CA GLU A 124 -15.12 -12.20 7.25
C GLU A 124 -14.46 -11.74 5.96
N SER A 125 -14.66 -10.48 5.58
CA SER A 125 -13.96 -9.85 4.46
C SER A 125 -12.44 -9.90 4.60
N PHE A 126 -11.90 -9.66 5.81
CA PHE A 126 -10.46 -9.82 6.06
C PHE A 126 -9.99 -11.26 5.86
N ARG A 127 -10.77 -12.26 6.28
CA ARG A 127 -10.43 -13.68 6.08
C ARG A 127 -10.47 -14.06 4.60
N GLN A 128 -11.44 -13.57 3.86
CA GLN A 128 -11.53 -13.76 2.41
C GLN A 128 -10.33 -13.14 1.70
N PHE A 129 -9.93 -11.93 2.10
CA PHE A 129 -8.72 -11.27 1.61
C PHE A 129 -7.47 -12.12 1.86
N LEU A 130 -7.25 -12.61 3.08
CA LEU A 130 -6.11 -13.47 3.39
C LEU A 130 -6.13 -14.77 2.57
N LYS A 131 -7.30 -15.35 2.30
CA LYS A 131 -7.43 -16.53 1.44
C LYS A 131 -7.11 -16.23 -0.03
N ALA A 132 -7.44 -15.04 -0.50
CA ALA A 132 -7.27 -14.64 -1.90
C ALA A 132 -5.82 -14.27 -2.23
N ILE A 133 -5.15 -13.51 -1.35
CA ILE A 133 -3.80 -12.93 -1.58
C ILE A 133 -2.81 -13.89 -2.25
N PRO A 134 -2.62 -15.15 -1.78
CA PRO A 134 -1.60 -16.03 -2.35
C PRO A 134 -1.78 -16.31 -3.85
N ASN A 135 -2.99 -16.14 -4.38
CA ASN A 135 -3.35 -16.46 -5.76
C ASN A 135 -3.49 -15.22 -6.66
N ILE A 136 -3.64 -14.02 -6.10
CA ILE A 136 -3.86 -12.78 -6.89
C ILE A 136 -2.62 -12.44 -7.74
N PHE A 137 -1.42 -12.62 -7.17
CA PHE A 137 -0.17 -12.22 -7.80
C PHE A 137 0.77 -13.43 -7.95
N PRO A 138 0.71 -14.14 -9.10
CA PRO A 138 1.44 -15.39 -9.26
C PRO A 138 2.95 -15.23 -9.09
N ASN A 139 3.55 -14.13 -9.53
CA ASN A 139 5.01 -13.93 -9.51
C ASN A 139 5.47 -12.89 -8.49
N ILE A 140 4.67 -12.68 -7.43
CA ILE A 140 5.01 -11.76 -6.36
C ILE A 140 6.35 -12.15 -5.72
N LYS A 141 7.18 -11.15 -5.46
CA LYS A 141 8.47 -11.29 -4.76
C LYS A 141 8.46 -10.49 -3.46
N LYS A 142 7.76 -9.36 -3.41
CA LYS A 142 7.61 -8.51 -2.23
C LYS A 142 6.14 -8.22 -2.00
N LEU A 143 5.66 -8.57 -0.81
CA LEU A 143 4.29 -8.28 -0.39
C LEU A 143 4.34 -7.59 0.97
N TYR A 144 3.80 -6.38 1.02
CA TYR A 144 3.63 -5.63 2.25
C TYR A 144 2.16 -5.34 2.48
N VAL A 145 1.64 -5.67 3.66
CA VAL A 145 0.25 -5.40 4.03
C VAL A 145 0.21 -4.53 5.28
N SER A 146 -0.30 -3.32 5.17
CA SER A 146 -0.57 -2.45 6.32
C SER A 146 -2.01 -2.60 6.77
N LEU A 147 -2.22 -3.21 7.93
CA LEU A 147 -3.54 -3.19 8.56
C LEU A 147 -3.76 -1.86 9.25
N GLN A 148 -4.88 -1.21 8.95
CA GLN A 148 -5.29 0.06 9.54
C GLN A 148 -6.64 -0.08 10.23
N GLY A 149 -6.90 0.75 11.23
CA GLY A 149 -8.14 0.75 11.99
C GLY A 149 -7.98 0.27 13.43
N ASP A 150 -9.11 0.09 14.10
CA ASP A 150 -9.16 -0.22 15.52
C ASP A 150 -9.15 -1.73 15.74
N MET A 151 -7.95 -2.28 15.86
CA MET A 151 -7.74 -3.73 15.98
C MET A 151 -7.99 -4.24 17.39
N ILE A 152 -8.21 -3.39 18.39
CA ILE A 152 -8.43 -3.83 19.76
C ILE A 152 -9.93 -3.78 20.08
N PRO A 153 -10.56 -4.89 20.54
CA PRO A 153 -11.96 -4.88 20.93
C PRO A 153 -12.22 -3.79 21.94
N LYS A 154 -13.27 -2.99 21.73
CA LYS A 154 -13.73 -1.98 22.67
C LYS A 154 -15.03 -2.45 23.33
N SER A 155 -15.12 -2.23 24.62
CA SER A 155 -16.38 -2.29 25.36
C SER A 155 -17.25 -1.11 24.90
N TYR A 156 -18.31 -1.34 24.13
CA TYR A 156 -19.28 -0.29 23.77
C TYR A 156 -20.66 -0.71 24.27
N GLY A 157 -21.27 0.12 25.13
CA GLY A 157 -22.65 -0.03 25.60
C GLY A 157 -22.81 0.23 27.10
N GLN A 158 -23.28 1.44 27.41
CA GLN A 158 -23.87 1.95 28.66
C GLN A 158 -23.00 2.14 29.92
N LEU A 159 -23.08 3.37 30.44
CA LEU A 159 -22.97 3.80 31.84
C LEU A 159 -22.41 2.77 32.83
N ARG A 160 -21.25 3.10 33.42
CA ARG A 160 -20.58 2.41 34.54
C ARG A 160 -19.81 1.12 34.16
N ASP A 161 -18.53 1.31 33.92
CA ASP A 161 -17.47 0.61 34.66
C ASP A 161 -17.42 -0.94 34.61
N THR A 162 -17.69 -1.55 33.46
CA THR A 162 -17.15 -2.89 33.19
C THR A 162 -16.59 -2.98 31.77
N ASP A 163 -15.27 -3.06 31.67
CA ASP A 163 -14.64 -3.55 30.47
C ASP A 163 -15.15 -4.99 30.23
N LYS A 164 -15.97 -5.20 29.18
CA LYS A 164 -16.50 -6.53 28.82
C LYS A 164 -15.38 -7.55 28.61
N TYR A 165 -14.19 -7.07 28.29
CA TYR A 165 -12.98 -7.85 28.10
C TYR A 165 -11.86 -7.27 28.95
N SER A 166 -11.31 -8.09 29.84
CA SER A 166 -10.02 -7.84 30.47
C SER A 166 -8.93 -7.61 29.40
N THR A 167 -7.83 -6.96 29.80
CA THR A 167 -6.67 -6.77 28.92
C THR A 167 -6.19 -8.08 28.30
N LYS A 168 -6.16 -9.17 29.08
CA LYS A 168 -5.75 -10.49 28.62
C LYS A 168 -6.70 -11.02 27.54
N GLU A 169 -8.00 -10.90 27.72
CA GLU A 169 -9.00 -11.33 26.73
C GLU A 169 -8.89 -10.53 25.44
N ARG A 170 -8.66 -9.23 25.50
CA ARG A 170 -8.46 -8.38 24.32
C ARG A 170 -7.25 -8.84 23.51
N ILE A 171 -6.13 -9.12 24.17
CA ILE A 171 -4.91 -9.66 23.53
C ILE A 171 -5.21 -11.00 22.86
N LEU A 172 -5.89 -11.92 23.57
CA LEU A 172 -6.24 -13.24 23.04
C LEU A 172 -7.18 -13.16 21.83
N LEU A 173 -8.14 -12.23 21.84
CA LEU A 173 -9.04 -12.01 20.71
C LEU A 173 -8.29 -11.51 19.47
N VAL A 174 -7.35 -10.58 19.63
CA VAL A 174 -6.52 -10.08 18.53
C VAL A 174 -5.59 -11.17 17.99
N GLU A 175 -4.93 -11.91 18.88
CA GLU A 175 -4.06 -13.03 18.51
C GLU A 175 -4.85 -14.07 17.72
N ARG A 176 -6.03 -14.49 18.21
CA ARG A 176 -6.84 -15.53 17.59
C ARG A 176 -7.46 -15.13 16.26
N ASN A 177 -7.98 -13.91 16.16
CA ASN A 177 -8.79 -13.51 15.02
C ASN A 177 -7.99 -12.81 13.93
N ILE A 178 -6.87 -12.17 14.26
CA ILE A 178 -6.07 -11.41 13.29
C ILE A 178 -4.74 -12.11 13.06
N ILE A 179 -3.94 -12.26 14.10
CA ILE A 179 -2.53 -12.65 13.95
C ILE A 179 -2.40 -14.12 13.54
N LEU A 180 -3.09 -15.04 14.22
CA LEU A 180 -3.10 -16.46 13.84
C LEU A 180 -3.73 -16.70 12.46
N LYS A 181 -4.59 -15.79 11.97
CA LYS A 181 -5.11 -15.89 10.60
C LYS A 181 -4.07 -15.51 9.56
N VAL A 182 -3.22 -14.54 9.87
CA VAL A 182 -2.04 -14.22 9.05
C VAL A 182 -1.06 -15.40 9.08
N ASP A 183 -0.76 -15.97 10.25
CA ASP A 183 0.10 -17.15 10.37
C ASP A 183 -0.41 -18.31 9.51
N GLN A 184 -1.72 -18.52 9.43
CA GLN A 184 -2.35 -19.56 8.62
C GLN A 184 -2.26 -19.29 7.11
N MET A 185 -2.24 -18.03 6.69
CA MET A 185 -2.13 -17.65 5.28
C MET A 185 -0.69 -17.78 4.76
N VAL A 186 0.28 -17.40 5.58
CA VAL A 186 1.69 -17.26 5.18
C VAL A 186 2.29 -18.52 4.53
N PRO A 187 1.99 -19.77 4.97
CA PRO A 187 2.49 -20.98 4.34
C PRO A 187 2.04 -21.16 2.88
N TYR A 188 0.93 -20.54 2.47
CA TYR A 188 0.43 -20.59 1.10
C TYR A 188 1.14 -19.58 0.18
N LEU A 189 1.91 -18.64 0.72
CA LEU A 189 2.77 -17.78 -0.09
C LEU A 189 3.96 -18.57 -0.63
N LYS A 190 4.39 -18.28 -1.85
CA LYS A 190 5.56 -18.93 -2.46
C LYS A 190 6.80 -18.76 -1.57
N PRO A 191 7.74 -19.73 -1.51
CA PRO A 191 8.89 -19.69 -0.59
C PRO A 191 9.76 -18.42 -0.65
N HIS A 192 9.88 -17.82 -1.84
CA HIS A 192 10.74 -16.66 -2.10
C HIS A 192 10.07 -15.29 -1.85
N VAL A 193 8.79 -15.25 -1.47
CA VAL A 193 8.10 -13.97 -1.24
C VAL A 193 8.59 -13.34 0.06
N ASP A 194 9.21 -12.18 -0.01
CA ASP A 194 9.44 -11.33 1.15
C ASP A 194 8.09 -10.76 1.62
N PHE A 195 7.59 -11.26 2.74
CA PHE A 195 6.30 -10.87 3.29
C PHE A 195 6.49 -10.07 4.58
N SER A 196 5.84 -8.90 4.61
CA SER A 196 5.78 -8.02 5.77
C SER A 196 4.34 -7.64 6.05
N ILE A 197 3.96 -7.62 7.33
CA ILE A 197 2.68 -7.07 7.77
C ILE A 197 2.89 -5.97 8.80
N ALA A 198 2.26 -4.83 8.60
CA ALA A 198 2.24 -3.73 9.55
C ALA A 198 0.94 -3.78 10.35
N TYR A 199 1.06 -3.71 11.67
CA TYR A 199 -0.07 -3.58 12.58
C TYR A 199 -0.15 -2.16 13.16
N PRO A 200 -1.34 -1.67 13.53
CA PRO A 200 -1.47 -0.41 14.24
C PRO A 200 -0.64 -0.38 15.52
N THR A 201 -0.22 0.83 15.91
CA THR A 201 0.75 1.05 17.00
C THR A 201 0.42 0.25 18.28
N SER A 202 -0.85 0.20 18.68
CA SER A 202 -1.27 -0.53 19.88
C SER A 202 -1.08 -2.04 19.77
N THR A 203 -1.49 -2.65 18.65
CA THR A 203 -1.30 -4.08 18.36
C THR A 203 0.17 -4.43 18.17
N TYR A 204 0.92 -3.60 17.45
CA TYR A 204 2.35 -3.81 17.26
C TYR A 204 3.12 -3.79 18.58
N ALA A 205 2.82 -2.86 19.49
CA ALA A 205 3.48 -2.78 20.79
C ALA A 205 3.32 -4.06 21.61
N VAL A 206 2.13 -4.68 21.59
CA VAL A 206 1.87 -5.98 22.22
C VAL A 206 2.72 -7.08 21.58
N GLN A 207 2.72 -7.17 20.24
CA GLN A 207 3.49 -8.19 19.50
C GLN A 207 4.99 -8.04 19.71
N ARG A 208 5.52 -6.82 19.66
CA ARG A 208 6.94 -6.52 19.95
C ARG A 208 7.32 -6.95 21.37
N SER A 209 6.47 -6.67 22.35
CA SER A 209 6.72 -7.05 23.74
C SER A 209 6.76 -8.58 23.91
N LEU A 210 5.88 -9.30 23.21
CA LEU A 210 5.90 -10.76 23.17
C LEU A 210 7.17 -11.29 22.47
N ALA A 211 7.55 -10.70 21.35
CA ALA A 211 8.77 -11.05 20.61
C ALA A 211 10.03 -10.91 21.47
N LEU A 212 10.17 -9.80 22.20
CA LEU A 212 11.29 -9.59 23.14
C LEU A 212 11.32 -10.63 24.25
N ARG A 213 10.16 -10.97 24.84
CA ARG A 213 10.06 -12.01 25.90
C ARG A 213 10.42 -13.41 25.39
N GLN A 214 10.17 -13.68 24.12
CA GLN A 214 10.47 -14.97 23.49
C GLN A 214 11.86 -15.03 22.86
N GLY A 215 12.66 -13.95 22.95
CA GLY A 215 13.99 -13.89 22.35
C GLY A 215 13.99 -13.84 20.81
N TRP A 216 12.88 -13.41 20.20
CA TRP A 216 12.81 -13.28 18.74
C TRP A 216 13.62 -12.09 18.23
N THR A 217 13.98 -12.11 16.95
CA THR A 217 14.73 -11.01 16.32
C THR A 217 13.88 -9.75 16.27
N VAL A 218 14.33 -8.67 16.92
CA VAL A 218 13.72 -7.35 16.87
C VAL A 218 14.74 -6.37 16.31
N LYS A 219 14.41 -5.74 15.17
CA LYS A 219 15.20 -4.67 14.57
C LYS A 219 14.57 -3.33 14.96
N GLN A 220 15.36 -2.50 15.64
CA GLN A 220 14.94 -1.14 15.97
C GLN A 220 15.08 -0.22 14.76
N ARG A 221 14.30 0.86 14.74
CA ARG A 221 14.44 1.91 13.73
C ARG A 221 15.84 2.50 13.82
N HIS A 222 16.63 2.35 12.77
CA HIS A 222 17.94 2.95 12.66
C HIS A 222 17.84 4.37 12.06
N GLU A 223 18.80 5.24 12.34
CA GLU A 223 18.86 6.60 11.79
C GLU A 223 18.91 6.62 10.25
N THR A 224 19.37 5.52 9.65
CA THR A 224 19.40 5.26 8.21
C THR A 224 18.02 5.02 7.58
N GLY A 225 16.94 5.08 8.37
CA GLY A 225 15.56 5.01 7.87
C GLY A 225 14.94 3.61 7.87
N GLU A 226 15.61 2.59 8.39
CA GLU A 226 15.03 1.24 8.51
C GLU A 226 13.78 1.23 9.40
N VAL A 227 12.70 0.59 8.95
CA VAL A 227 11.45 0.49 9.71
C VAL A 227 11.61 -0.47 10.88
N GLU A 228 11.09 -0.08 12.05
CA GLU A 228 11.05 -0.96 13.21
C GLU A 228 10.21 -2.21 12.92
N ARG A 229 10.80 -3.40 13.14
CA ARG A 229 10.16 -4.68 12.85
C ARG A 229 10.70 -5.80 13.71
N HIS A 230 9.92 -6.86 13.86
CA HIS A 230 10.39 -8.11 14.45
C HIS A 230 10.06 -9.31 13.55
N TRP A 231 10.87 -10.36 13.68
CA TRP A 231 10.64 -11.62 12.98
C TRP A 231 9.63 -12.45 13.77
N ARG A 232 8.53 -12.84 13.12
CA ARG A 232 7.57 -13.79 13.68
C ARG A 232 7.83 -15.18 13.08
N PRO A 233 8.33 -16.15 13.86
CA PRO A 233 8.58 -17.50 13.38
C PRO A 233 7.28 -18.28 13.22
N LEU A 234 7.23 -19.14 12.19
CA LEU A 234 6.16 -20.11 11.98
C LEU A 234 6.69 -21.50 12.33
N ALA A 235 6.32 -21.98 13.52
CA ALA A 235 6.69 -23.31 13.94
C ALA A 235 6.10 -24.33 12.95
N LYS A 236 6.97 -25.16 12.35
CA LYS A 236 6.63 -26.31 11.48
C LYS A 236 6.28 -25.98 10.02
N CYS A 237 6.53 -24.78 9.53
CA CYS A 237 6.41 -24.46 8.10
C CYS A 237 7.79 -24.53 7.43
N LYS A 238 8.03 -25.54 6.58
CA LYS A 238 9.17 -25.56 5.65
C LYS A 238 8.62 -25.44 4.22
N PRO A 239 9.27 -24.67 3.33
CA PRO A 239 10.55 -23.98 3.50
C PRO A 239 10.49 -22.62 4.20
N ARG A 240 9.29 -22.08 4.48
CA ARG A 240 9.12 -20.74 5.03
C ARG A 240 9.10 -20.70 6.56
N THR A 241 10.13 -20.13 7.16
CA THR A 241 10.34 -20.12 8.62
C THR A 241 9.61 -19.01 9.37
N GLY A 242 9.00 -18.03 8.69
CA GLY A 242 8.36 -16.88 9.33
C GLY A 242 8.09 -15.72 8.37
N TYR A 243 7.82 -14.55 8.95
CA TYR A 243 7.62 -13.30 8.23
C TYR A 243 7.94 -12.07 9.11
N TRP A 244 8.05 -10.90 8.49
CA TRP A 244 8.31 -9.65 9.21
C TRP A 244 7.01 -9.01 9.71
N VAL A 245 7.00 -8.60 10.97
CA VAL A 245 5.95 -7.77 11.57
C VAL A 245 6.51 -6.38 11.79
N CYS A 246 5.89 -5.36 11.21
CA CYS A 246 6.35 -3.98 11.20
C CYS A 246 5.46 -3.07 12.04
N LEU A 247 6.03 -1.98 12.55
CA LEU A 247 5.25 -0.88 13.09
C LEU A 247 4.46 -0.21 11.97
N GLY A 248 3.12 -0.26 12.06
CA GLY A 248 2.20 0.37 11.12
C GLY A 248 1.74 1.76 11.56
N ASP A 249 0.55 2.15 11.10
CA ASP A 249 -0.01 3.47 11.36
C ASP A 249 -0.40 3.65 12.84
N LYS A 250 -0.59 4.91 13.24
CA LYS A 250 -1.19 5.24 14.55
C LYS A 250 -2.64 4.77 14.57
N ASP A 251 -3.13 4.39 15.74
CA ASP A 251 -4.53 4.00 15.91
C ASP A 251 -5.45 5.21 15.59
N VAL A 252 -5.97 5.28 14.36
CA VAL A 252 -6.76 6.42 13.85
C VAL A 252 -8.18 6.38 14.44
N ARG A 253 -8.31 6.63 15.75
CA ARG A 253 -9.59 6.92 16.44
C ARG A 253 -9.43 7.50 17.85
N ARG A 254 -8.22 7.80 18.33
CA ARG A 254 -8.07 8.79 19.41
C ARG A 254 -8.27 10.17 18.80
N LYS A 255 -9.51 10.68 18.83
CA LYS A 255 -9.79 12.09 18.51
C LYS A 255 -8.76 12.97 19.25
N ARG A 256 -8.02 13.80 18.53
CA ARG A 256 -8.29 15.25 18.59
C ARG A 256 -7.61 16.05 17.48
N ALA A 257 -8.41 17.01 17.04
CA ALA A 257 -8.08 18.33 16.50
C ALA A 257 -7.46 18.40 15.10
N ARG A 258 -8.24 19.05 14.24
CA ARG A 258 -7.88 19.69 12.96
C ARG A 258 -6.40 20.09 12.92
N GLY A 259 -5.75 19.74 11.82
CA GLY A 259 -4.44 20.24 11.46
C GLY A 259 -3.73 19.24 10.57
N ILE A 260 -3.74 19.51 9.27
CA ILE A 260 -2.87 18.86 8.30
C ILE A 260 -1.43 19.02 8.82
N ILE A 261 -0.81 17.92 9.24
CA ILE A 261 0.63 17.87 9.44
C ILE A 261 1.11 16.77 8.51
N GLY A 262 1.78 17.18 7.44
CA GLY A 262 2.42 16.30 6.49
C GLY A 262 3.42 15.35 7.18
N HIS A 263 3.85 14.37 6.41
CA HIS A 263 4.74 13.23 6.72
C HIS A 263 6.07 13.49 7.47
N LYS A 264 6.30 14.65 8.11
CA LYS A 264 7.60 15.02 8.70
C LYS A 264 7.72 14.91 10.23
N HIS A 265 6.67 14.62 11.00
CA HIS A 265 6.79 14.47 12.46
C HIS A 265 6.09 13.22 13.01
N MET A 266 6.78 12.07 12.96
CA MET A 266 6.55 11.00 13.93
C MET A 266 7.26 11.41 15.25
N PRO A 267 6.55 11.54 16.38
CA PRO A 267 7.20 11.82 17.65
C PRO A 267 8.09 10.62 18.03
N ALA A 268 9.33 10.94 18.38
CA ALA A 268 10.29 10.02 18.93
C ALA A 268 9.73 9.34 20.20
N ARG A 269 10.08 8.07 20.37
CA ARG A 269 9.88 7.24 21.57
C ARG A 269 8.46 7.28 22.16
N VAL A 270 7.63 6.33 21.75
CA VAL A 270 6.53 5.92 22.64
C VAL A 270 7.17 5.19 23.82
N SER A 271 7.12 5.79 25.01
CA SER A 271 7.84 5.27 26.18
C SER A 271 7.36 3.85 26.54
N GLU A 272 8.30 2.94 26.75
CA GLU A 272 8.06 1.54 27.15
C GLU A 272 7.15 1.45 28.39
N LYS A 273 7.20 2.47 29.27
CA LYS A 273 6.39 2.58 30.48
C LYS A 273 4.87 2.65 30.22
N LYS A 274 4.43 3.14 29.06
CA LYS A 274 2.99 3.28 28.78
C LYS A 274 2.31 1.96 28.39
N TYR A 275 3.09 0.98 27.93
CA TYR A 275 2.57 -0.36 27.59
C TYR A 275 2.90 -1.44 28.63
N HIS A 276 3.76 -1.16 29.62
CA HIS A 276 3.92 -1.99 30.81
C HIS A 276 2.60 -2.24 31.57
N VAL A 277 1.60 -1.36 31.37
CA VAL A 277 0.26 -1.48 31.95
C VAL A 277 -0.53 -2.65 31.34
N PHE A 278 -0.24 -3.10 30.11
CA PHE A 278 -1.01 -4.18 29.47
C PHE A 278 -0.66 -5.59 29.99
N PHE A 279 0.35 -5.72 30.86
CA PHE A 279 0.86 -7.01 31.32
C PHE A 279 1.13 -7.07 32.83
N ARG A 280 0.59 -6.13 33.63
CA ARG A 280 0.60 -6.29 35.09
C ARG A 280 -0.71 -6.94 35.53
N SER A 281 -0.56 -8.13 36.11
CA SER A 281 -1.52 -9.01 36.81
C SER A 281 -2.72 -9.51 36.00
#